data_AF-A0A2C9LQN0-F1
#
_entry.id   AF-A0A2C9LQN0-F1
#
_cell.length_a   1.000
_cell.length_b   1.000
_cell.length_c   1.000
_cell.angle_alpha   90.00
_cell.angle_beta   90.00
_cell.angle_gamma   90.00
#
_symmetry.space_group_name_H-M   'P 1'
#
loop_
_entity.id
_entity.type
_entity.pdbx_description
1 polymer ?
#
loop_
_entity_poly.entity_id
_entity_poly.type
_entity_poly.pdbx_seq_one_letter_code
_entity_poly.pdbx_strand_id
1 'polypeptide(L)'
;VFKWNQRMPLVFEEYKQQANEKKMQYEEALKLRRERFVEELEGYGKQVDEFQTFGDMAEINRYLKKAQGLDNKLQLAADKIDAFNNEEEAFGWDTTAYPQRMNIINNLKPYLQLYELTVDFTTKH
;
A
#
# COMPACT_ATOMS: atom_id res chain seq x y z
N VAL A 1 -41.86 27.35 -27.86
CA VAL A 1 -41.91 25.90 -28.20
C VAL A 1 -40.95 25.16 -27.29
N PHE A 2 -41.46 24.28 -26.42
CA PHE A 2 -40.66 23.47 -25.51
C PHE A 2 -39.83 22.46 -26.32
N LYS A 3 -38.51 22.66 -26.44
CA LYS A 3 -37.57 21.75 -27.14
C LYS A 3 -36.88 20.75 -26.21
N TRP A 4 -37.32 20.69 -24.95
CA TRP A 4 -36.69 19.90 -23.88
C TRP A 4 -36.75 18.39 -24.13
N ASN A 5 -37.88 17.89 -24.64
CA ASN A 5 -38.08 16.48 -24.99
C ASN A 5 -37.14 15.98 -26.10
N GLN A 6 -36.75 16.85 -27.03
CA GLN A 6 -35.83 16.52 -28.13
C GLN A 6 -34.36 16.66 -27.73
N ARG A 7 -34.04 17.59 -26.80
CA ARG A 7 -32.68 17.81 -26.30
C ARG A 7 -32.27 16.85 -25.19
N MET A 8 -33.21 16.45 -24.33
CA MET A 8 -32.91 15.57 -23.19
C MET A 8 -32.22 14.26 -23.57
N PRO A 9 -32.65 13.51 -24.60
CA PRO A 9 -31.99 12.26 -24.95
C PRO A 9 -30.52 12.44 -25.32
N LEU A 10 -30.20 13.48 -26.12
CA LEU A 10 -28.83 13.80 -26.54
C LEU A 10 -27.95 14.20 -25.35
N VAL A 11 -28.49 15.00 -24.43
CA VAL A 11 -27.78 15.41 -23.21
C VAL A 11 -27.51 14.20 -22.32
N PHE A 12 -28.48 13.29 -22.15
CA PHE A 12 -28.26 12.06 -21.39
C PHE A 12 -27.24 11.13 -22.07
N GLU A 13 -27.21 11.07 -23.40
CA GLU A 13 -26.22 10.31 -24.17
C GLU A 13 -24.81 10.86 -23.93
N GLU A 14 -24.63 12.19 -24.03
CA GLU A 14 -23.36 12.86 -23.73
C GLU A 14 -22.91 12.62 -22.28
N TYR A 15 -23.82 12.76 -21.30
CA TYR A 15 -23.48 12.48 -19.90
C TYR A 15 -23.11 11.02 -19.65
N LYS A 16 -23.78 10.07 -20.32
CA LYS A 16 -23.41 8.65 -20.24
C LYS A 16 -22.02 8.40 -20.81
N GLN A 17 -21.68 9.03 -21.94
CA GLN A 17 -20.35 8.92 -22.53
C GLN A 17 -19.29 9.50 -21.58
N GLN A 18 -19.51 10.70 -21.06
CA GLN A 18 -18.60 11.33 -20.10
C GLN A 18 -18.44 10.50 -18.82
N ALA A 19 -19.53 9.93 -18.29
CA ALA A 19 -19.48 9.06 -17.12
C ALA A 19 -18.67 7.78 -17.39
N ASN A 20 -18.82 7.17 -18.56
CA ASN A 20 -18.03 6.01 -18.96
C ASN A 20 -16.55 6.35 -19.13
N GLU A 21 -16.21 7.46 -19.78
CA GLU A 21 -14.83 7.91 -19.93
C GLU A 21 -14.18 8.15 -18.56
N LYS A 22 -14.91 8.79 -17.64
CA LYS A 22 -14.43 9.00 -16.27
C LYS A 22 -14.24 7.68 -15.53
N LYS A 23 -15.18 6.74 -15.64
CA LYS A 23 -15.05 5.40 -15.07
C LYS A 23 -13.77 4.71 -15.57
N MET A 24 -13.52 4.71 -16.88
CA MET A 24 -12.30 4.14 -17.46
C MET A 24 -11.04 4.80 -16.91
N GLN A 25 -11.00 6.14 -16.82
CA GLN A 25 -9.85 6.87 -16.26
C GLN A 25 -9.57 6.46 -14.81
N TYR A 26 -10.61 6.29 -13.99
CA TYR A 26 -10.44 5.87 -12.60
C TYR A 26 -9.98 4.41 -12.48
N GLU A 27 -10.52 3.52 -13.30
CA GLU A 27 -10.10 2.11 -13.36
C GLU A 27 -8.63 1.98 -13.78
N GLU A 28 -8.18 2.73 -14.79
CA GLU A 28 -6.77 2.76 -15.21
C GLU A 28 -5.87 3.34 -14.11
N ALA A 29 -6.30 4.41 -13.45
CA ALA A 29 -5.55 4.99 -12.34
C ALA A 29 -5.45 4.04 -11.13
N LEU A 30 -6.48 3.24 -10.86
CA LEU A 30 -6.45 2.21 -9.81
C LEU A 30 -5.43 1.11 -10.16
N LYS A 31 -5.45 0.61 -11.40
CA LYS A 31 -4.46 -0.39 -11.87
C LYS A 31 -3.03 0.10 -11.70
N LEU A 32 -2.74 1.33 -12.13
CA LEU A 32 -1.41 1.91 -11.99
C LEU A 32 -0.98 2.07 -10.52
N ARG A 33 -1.91 2.48 -9.63
CA ARG A 33 -1.62 2.58 -8.19
C ARG A 33 -1.32 1.22 -7.56
N ARG A 34 -2.00 0.15 -8.01
CA ARG A 34 -1.75 -1.22 -7.57
C ARG A 34 -0.38 -1.73 -8.02
N GLU A 35 -0.03 -1.53 -9.29
CA GLU A 35 1.30 -1.90 -9.82
C GLU A 35 2.43 -1.23 -9.03
N ARG A 36 2.33 0.09 -8.83
CA ARG A 36 3.29 0.84 -8.01
C ARG A 36 3.36 0.35 -6.57
N PHE A 37 2.25 -0.09 -6.01
CA PHE A 37 2.22 -0.61 -4.65
C PHE A 37 2.92 -1.98 -4.54
N VAL A 38 2.84 -2.83 -5.57
CA VAL A 38 3.62 -4.07 -5.63
C VAL A 38 5.12 -3.75 -5.65
N GLU A 39 5.56 -2.80 -6.48
CA GLU A 39 6.96 -2.34 -6.50
C GLU A 39 7.41 -1.79 -5.13
N GLU A 40 6.53 -1.05 -4.45
CA GLU A 40 6.75 -0.53 -3.11
C GLU A 40 6.96 -1.66 -2.09
N LEU A 41 6.12 -2.71 -2.13
CA LEU A 41 6.27 -3.90 -1.30
C LEU A 41 7.57 -4.66 -1.59
N GLU A 42 7.97 -4.79 -2.86
CA GLU A 42 9.27 -5.36 -3.22
C GLU A 42 10.43 -4.55 -2.63
N GLY A 43 10.31 -3.22 -2.64
CA GLY A 43 11.27 -2.32 -1.99
C GLY A 43 11.32 -2.49 -0.47
N TYR A 44 10.21 -2.83 0.18
CA TYR A 44 10.19 -3.19 1.60
C TYR A 44 10.85 -4.55 1.85
N GLY A 45 10.63 -5.54 0.99
CA GLY A 45 11.33 -6.82 1.05
C GLY A 45 12.85 -6.66 1.01
N LYS A 46 13.36 -5.87 0.06
CA LYS A 46 14.81 -5.57 -0.04
C LYS A 46 15.36 -4.91 1.22
N GLN A 47 14.60 -3.97 1.82
CA GLN A 47 14.99 -3.35 3.09
C GLN A 47 15.04 -4.37 4.24
N VAL A 48 14.14 -5.37 4.25
CA VAL A 48 14.21 -6.46 5.24
C VAL A 48 15.48 -7.30 5.05
N ASP A 49 15.81 -7.63 3.80
CA ASP A 49 17.00 -8.42 3.48
C ASP A 49 18.31 -7.70 3.87
N GLU A 50 18.35 -6.36 3.76
CA GLU A 50 19.51 -5.56 4.19
C GLU A 50 19.83 -5.72 5.69
N PHE A 51 18.86 -6.01 6.55
CA PHE A 51 19.11 -6.21 7.99
C PHE A 51 20.02 -7.41 8.27
N GLN A 52 20.12 -8.39 7.36
CA GLN A 52 21.08 -9.49 7.48
C GLN A 52 22.52 -9.01 7.51
N THR A 53 22.79 -7.84 6.92
CA THR A 53 24.14 -7.25 6.86
C THR A 53 24.45 -6.38 8.08
N PHE A 54 23.47 -6.10 8.95
CA PHE A 54 23.65 -5.24 10.10
C PHE A 54 24.17 -6.05 11.29
N GLY A 55 25.45 -5.84 11.62
CA GLY A 55 26.13 -6.53 12.73
C GLY A 55 26.86 -5.60 13.71
N ASP A 56 26.84 -4.28 13.49
CA ASP A 56 27.54 -3.33 14.35
C ASP A 56 26.66 -2.90 15.55
N MET A 57 27.06 -3.32 16.75
CA MET A 57 26.35 -3.00 17.98
C MET A 57 26.37 -1.51 18.32
N ALA A 58 27.35 -0.74 17.84
CA ALA A 58 27.37 0.71 18.04
C ALA A 58 26.18 1.40 17.33
N GLU A 59 25.72 0.82 16.23
CA GLU A 59 24.64 1.36 15.39
C GLU A 59 23.26 0.76 15.73
N ILE A 60 23.14 -0.02 16.81
CA ILE A 60 21.91 -0.75 17.16
C ILE A 60 20.67 0.14 17.25
N ASN A 61 20.80 1.36 17.80
CA ASN A 61 19.72 2.33 17.90
C ASN A 61 19.24 2.83 16.53
N ARG A 62 20.15 2.93 15.57
CA ARG A 62 19.83 3.32 14.18
C ARG A 62 19.12 2.18 13.47
N TYR A 63 19.56 0.94 13.67
CA TYR A 63 18.90 -0.24 13.12
C TYR A 63 17.49 -0.41 13.68
N LEU A 64 17.31 -0.22 14.99
CA LEU A 64 16.00 -0.21 15.63
C LEU A 64 15.06 0.81 14.99
N LYS A 65 15.51 2.07 14.84
CA LYS A 65 14.70 3.12 14.18
C LYS A 65 14.33 2.76 12.75
N LYS A 66 15.24 2.15 11.98
CA LYS A 66 14.95 1.67 10.62
C LYS A 66 13.88 0.57 10.63
N ALA A 67 14.03 -0.42 11.52
CA ALA A 67 13.08 -1.53 11.64
C ALA A 67 11.69 -1.04 12.05
N GLN A 68 11.58 -0.16 13.05
CA GLN A 68 10.32 0.46 13.47
C GLN A 68 9.71 1.31 12.35
N GLY A 69 10.54 2.05 11.61
CA GLY A 69 10.07 2.82 10.45
C GLY A 69 9.49 1.93 9.34
N LEU A 70 10.11 0.76 9.10
CA LEU A 70 9.61 -0.21 8.13
C LEU A 70 8.33 -0.90 8.61
N ASP A 71 8.24 -1.26 9.89
CA ASP A 71 7.03 -1.82 10.49
C ASP A 71 5.85 -0.85 10.36
N ASN A 72 6.05 0.43 10.70
CA ASN A 72 5.03 1.47 10.52
C ASN A 72 4.57 1.59 9.06
N LYS A 73 5.48 1.53 8.09
CA LYS A 73 5.12 1.52 6.66
C LYS A 73 4.30 0.29 6.29
N LEU A 74 4.60 -0.88 6.85
CA LEU A 74 3.85 -2.11 6.63
C LEU A 74 2.46 -2.09 7.30
N GLN A 75 2.28 -1.33 8.39
CA GLN A 75 0.96 -1.06 8.96
C GLN A 75 0.15 -0.14 8.05
N LEU A 76 0.71 0.99 7.60
CA LEU A 76 0.05 1.89 6.65
C LEU A 76 -0.27 1.21 5.30
N ALA A 77 0.56 0.24 4.90
CA ALA A 77 0.29 -0.59 3.74
C ALA A 77 -0.98 -1.44 3.89
N ALA A 78 -1.39 -1.80 5.12
CA ALA A 78 -2.66 -2.47 5.37
C ALA A 78 -3.84 -1.56 5.02
N ASP A 79 -3.82 -0.33 5.55
CA ASP A 79 -4.87 0.67 5.31
C ASP A 79 -4.99 0.99 3.80
N LYS A 80 -3.85 1.02 3.09
CA LYS A 80 -3.81 1.23 1.64
C LYS A 80 -4.41 0.05 0.86
N ILE A 81 -4.20 -1.19 1.32
CA ILE A 81 -4.83 -2.39 0.74
C ILE A 81 -6.34 -2.34 0.94
N ASP A 82 -6.80 -1.97 2.14
CA ASP A 82 -8.23 -1.85 2.43
C ASP A 82 -8.88 -0.76 1.56
N ALA A 83 -8.20 0.36 1.35
CA ALA A 83 -8.64 1.40 0.42
C ALA A 83 -8.75 0.88 -1.02
N PHE A 84 -7.77 0.10 -1.50
CA PHE A 84 -7.85 -0.51 -2.83
C PHE A 84 -8.99 -1.50 -2.94
N ASN A 85 -9.19 -2.37 -1.95
CA ASN A 85 -10.28 -3.34 -1.96
C ASN A 85 -11.65 -2.66 -1.99
N ASN A 86 -11.82 -1.57 -1.21
CA ASN A 86 -13.06 -0.77 -1.26
C ASN A 86 -13.31 -0.15 -2.64
N GLU A 87 -12.25 0.35 -3.31
CA GLU A 87 -12.36 0.87 -4.67
C GLU A 87 -12.68 -0.25 -5.68
N GLU A 88 -12.05 -1.42 -5.55
CA GLU A 88 -12.30 -2.60 -6.39
C GLU A 88 -13.76 -3.06 -6.28
N GLU A 89 -14.28 -3.19 -5.06
CA GLU A 89 -15.69 -3.53 -4.81
C GLU A 89 -16.65 -2.49 -5.40
N ALA A 90 -16.31 -1.20 -5.32
CA ALA A 90 -17.12 -0.14 -5.91
C ALA A 90 -17.18 -0.22 -7.46
N PHE A 91 -16.12 -0.74 -8.10
CA PHE A 91 -16.10 -1.04 -9.52
C PHE A 91 -16.69 -2.42 -9.88
N GLY A 92 -17.01 -3.25 -8.88
CA GLY A 92 -17.50 -4.62 -9.06
C GLY A 92 -16.39 -5.61 -9.45
N TRP A 93 -15.14 -5.31 -9.08
CA TRP A 93 -13.99 -6.20 -9.27
C TRP A 93 -13.79 -7.10 -8.06
N ASP A 94 -13.10 -8.23 -8.27
CA ASP A 94 -12.64 -9.08 -7.17
C ASP A 94 -11.54 -8.38 -6.36
N THR A 95 -11.54 -8.58 -5.05
CA THR A 95 -10.56 -8.00 -4.15
C THR A 95 -9.18 -8.62 -4.32
N THR A 96 -8.14 -7.79 -4.21
CA THR A 96 -6.76 -8.22 -4.41
C THR A 96 -6.07 -8.58 -3.09
N ALA A 97 -5.57 -9.81 -3.00
CA ALA A 97 -4.74 -10.23 -1.87
C ALA A 97 -3.25 -9.88 -2.09
N TYR A 98 -2.58 -9.40 -1.05
CA TYR A 98 -1.15 -9.06 -1.05
C TYR A 98 -0.36 -9.93 -0.05
N PRO A 99 -0.18 -11.25 -0.31
CA PRO A 99 0.50 -12.16 0.62
C PRO A 99 1.96 -11.77 0.89
N GLN A 100 2.60 -11.09 -0.06
CA GLN A 100 3.97 -10.58 0.09
C GLN A 100 4.13 -9.69 1.32
N ARG A 101 3.15 -8.84 1.66
CA ARG A 101 3.18 -8.01 2.86
C ARG A 101 3.36 -8.84 4.12
N MET A 102 2.61 -9.94 4.26
CA MET A 102 2.70 -10.82 5.42
C MET A 102 4.07 -11.50 5.51
N ASN A 103 4.63 -11.92 4.38
CA ASN A 103 5.99 -12.47 4.34
C ASN A 103 7.03 -11.46 4.82
N ILE A 104 6.93 -10.20 4.39
CA ILE A 104 7.86 -9.13 4.80
C ILE A 104 7.74 -8.88 6.31
N ILE A 105 6.52 -8.83 6.87
CA ILE A 105 6.28 -8.68 8.31
C ILE A 105 6.92 -9.85 9.09
N ASN A 106 6.70 -11.08 8.64
CA ASN A 106 7.25 -12.27 9.29
C ASN A 106 8.78 -12.28 9.28
N ASN A 107 9.39 -11.79 8.21
CA ASN A 107 10.84 -11.68 8.09
C ASN A 107 11.42 -10.52 8.92
N LEU A 108 10.70 -9.40 9.04
CA LEU A 108 11.14 -8.23 9.83
C LEU A 108 11.06 -8.48 11.35
N LYS A 109 10.04 -9.21 11.79
CA LYS A 109 9.71 -9.40 13.22
C LYS A 109 10.89 -9.86 14.09
N PRO A 110 11.69 -10.88 13.69
CA PRO A 110 12.85 -11.30 14.49
C PRO A 110 13.90 -10.19 14.67
N TYR A 111 14.17 -9.37 13.63
CA TYR A 111 15.13 -8.28 13.71
C TYR A 111 14.65 -7.17 14.63
N LEU A 112 13.38 -6.78 14.51
CA LEU A 112 12.78 -5.75 15.36
C LEU A 112 12.88 -6.17 16.84
N GLN A 113 12.46 -7.40 17.16
CA GLN A 113 12.52 -7.95 18.52
C GLN A 113 13.95 -8.00 19.06
N LEU A 114 14.92 -8.41 18.24
CA LEU A 114 16.33 -8.45 18.62
C LEU A 114 16.86 -7.05 18.98
N TYR A 115 16.59 -6.06 18.13
CA TYR A 115 17.08 -4.70 18.33
C TYR A 115 16.40 -4.02 19.53
N GLU A 116 15.10 -4.22 19.70
CA GLU A 116 14.36 -3.75 20.88
C GLU A 116 14.95 -4.32 22.16
N LEU A 117 15.13 -5.64 22.22
CA LEU A 117 15.71 -6.31 23.39
C LEU A 117 17.14 -5.83 23.69
N THR A 118 17.95 -5.62 22.66
CA THR A 118 19.35 -5.18 22.81
C THR A 118 19.44 -3.75 23.35
N VAL A 119 18.61 -2.85 22.81
CA VAL A 119 18.52 -1.46 23.31
C VAL A 119 17.96 -1.43 24.73
N ASP A 120 16.93 -2.21 25.02
CA ASP A 120 16.37 -2.33 26.37
C ASP A 120 17.39 -2.83 27.39
N PHE A 121 18.22 -3.81 27.01
CA PHE A 121 19.29 -4.32 27.87
C PHE A 121 20.37 -3.26 28.13
N THR A 122 20.81 -2.55 27.08
CA THR A 122 21.85 -1.51 27.15
C THR A 122 21.40 -0.25 27.90
N THR A 123 20.10 -0.01 28.01
CA THR A 123 19.55 1.17 28.71
C THR A 123 19.22 0.89 30.18
N LYS A 124 18.94 -0.37 30.54
CA LYS A 124 18.58 -0.79 31.91
C LYS A 124 19.77 -1.25 32.74
N HIS A 125 20.91 -1.55 32.13
CA HIS A 125 22.16 -2.00 32.75
C HIS A 125 23.35 -1.21 32.22
#